data_AF-A0A1H0TIS7-F1
#
_entry.id   AF-A0A1H0TIS7-F1
#
_cell.length_a   1.000
_cell.length_b   1.000
_cell.length_c   1.000
_cell.angle_alpha   90.00
_cell.angle_beta   90.00
_cell.angle_gamma   90.00
#
_symmetry.space_group_name_H-M   'P 1'
#
loop_
_entity.id
_entity.type
_entity.pdbx_description
1 polymer ?
#
loop_
_entity_poly.entity_id
_entity_poly.type
_entity_poly.pdbx_seq_one_letter_code
_entity_poly.pdbx_strand_id
1 'polypeptide(L)'
;MKLSNICELIEGAILLNDGNFTSMGLAVSKCEEELLSFIENEKYIEGLGDNITCLITTKEIGEKLKGRYGILIAAVPRMAYFKLHNKLTSSNDYIRKEFETTIGENCLISKLASISDKNVIIGNNVKIEEFVVIRENTIIGDNSIIRAGCILGGEGYEYKRVDGIIMNVVHTGGVKIGEFVEVQYNSCIDKALYTWDNTVIGDYTKLDNFVHIEHGVKIGERNLIASNTTIGGRTIVGADCWIGLGAIISNGLTIGEKCSISLGSVVTRSLEDKESVSGNFAINHTKYIEFIKTIR
;
A
#
# COMPACT_ATOMS: atom_id res chain seq x y z
N MET A 1 -9.97 -19.51 -7.24
CA MET A 1 -11.06 -19.12 -8.16
C MET A 1 -10.68 -19.47 -9.59
N LYS A 2 -11.67 -19.66 -10.46
CA LYS A 2 -11.47 -20.08 -11.85
C LYS A 2 -12.05 -19.04 -12.82
N LEU A 3 -11.35 -18.74 -13.92
CA LEU A 3 -11.76 -17.68 -14.85
C LEU A 3 -13.15 -17.91 -15.44
N SER A 4 -13.49 -19.16 -15.78
CA SER A 4 -14.84 -19.53 -16.23
C SER A 4 -15.96 -19.10 -15.28
N ASN A 5 -15.70 -19.07 -13.97
CA ASN A 5 -16.72 -18.78 -12.96
C ASN A 5 -16.91 -17.27 -12.73
N ILE A 6 -15.93 -16.45 -13.14
CA ILE A 6 -15.95 -15.00 -12.91
C ILE A 6 -16.09 -14.20 -14.20
N CYS A 7 -16.00 -14.83 -15.38
CA CYS A 7 -16.07 -14.15 -16.68
C CYS A 7 -17.36 -13.32 -16.81
N GLU A 8 -18.50 -13.86 -16.37
CA GLU A 8 -19.81 -13.19 -16.41
C GLU A 8 -19.89 -11.95 -15.50
N LEU A 9 -19.00 -11.84 -14.51
CA LEU A 9 -18.92 -10.66 -13.65
C LEU A 9 -18.29 -9.47 -14.38
N ILE A 10 -17.66 -9.67 -15.53
CA ILE A 10 -17.03 -8.62 -16.32
C ILE A 10 -17.85 -8.41 -17.60
N GLU A 11 -18.48 -7.25 -17.70
CA GLU A 11 -19.29 -6.90 -18.86
C GLU A 11 -18.45 -6.90 -20.14
N GLY A 12 -18.90 -7.66 -21.14
CA GLY A 12 -18.23 -7.78 -22.44
C GLY A 12 -16.92 -8.56 -22.43
N ALA A 13 -16.55 -9.23 -21.33
CA ALA A 13 -15.36 -10.06 -21.31
C ALA A 13 -15.57 -11.39 -22.04
N ILE A 14 -14.50 -11.89 -22.66
CA ILE A 14 -14.49 -13.16 -23.39
C ILE A 14 -13.42 -14.06 -22.77
N LEU A 15 -13.81 -15.26 -22.35
CA LEU A 15 -12.86 -16.30 -21.94
C LEU A 15 -12.13 -16.86 -23.17
N LEU A 16 -10.84 -16.61 -23.27
CA LEU A 16 -9.99 -17.14 -24.36
C LEU A 16 -9.27 -18.41 -23.93
N ASN A 17 -8.77 -18.45 -22.69
CA ASN A 17 -8.19 -19.63 -22.09
C ASN A 17 -8.56 -19.68 -20.60
N ASP A 18 -8.90 -20.84 -20.10
CA ASP A 18 -9.31 -20.99 -18.71
C ASP A 18 -8.09 -21.13 -17.80
N GLY A 19 -8.26 -20.80 -16.52
CA GLY A 19 -7.16 -20.80 -15.56
C GLY A 19 -7.65 -20.58 -14.14
N ASN A 20 -6.79 -20.97 -13.18
CA ASN A 20 -7.03 -20.78 -11.76
C ASN A 20 -6.13 -19.67 -11.21
N PHE A 21 -6.66 -18.93 -10.25
CA PHE A 21 -5.93 -17.94 -9.48
C PHE A 21 -6.48 -17.94 -8.04
N THR A 22 -5.64 -17.62 -7.06
CA THR A 22 -6.05 -17.54 -5.64
C THR A 22 -6.40 -16.11 -5.25
N SER A 23 -5.75 -15.09 -5.84
CA SER A 23 -6.05 -13.69 -5.57
C SER A 23 -5.77 -12.77 -6.77
N MET A 24 -6.09 -11.48 -6.62
CA MET A 24 -5.76 -10.46 -7.63
C MET A 24 -4.51 -9.70 -7.19
N GLY A 25 -3.70 -9.26 -8.15
CA GLY A 25 -2.52 -8.44 -7.88
C GLY A 25 -2.00 -7.73 -9.12
N LEU A 26 -1.08 -6.78 -8.92
CA LEU A 26 -0.44 -6.09 -10.04
C LEU A 26 0.60 -7.01 -10.70
N ALA A 27 0.92 -6.70 -11.96
CA ALA A 27 1.81 -7.53 -12.79
C ALA A 27 3.19 -7.82 -12.17
N VAL A 28 3.67 -6.93 -11.30
CA VAL A 28 4.98 -6.99 -10.65
C VAL A 28 4.89 -7.31 -9.14
N SER A 29 3.70 -7.67 -8.65
CA SER A 29 3.48 -8.00 -7.24
C SER A 29 4.21 -9.29 -6.86
N LYS A 30 5.01 -9.24 -5.79
CA LYS A 30 5.70 -10.40 -5.23
C LYS A 30 4.91 -10.94 -4.03
N CYS A 31 4.34 -12.13 -4.16
CA CYS A 31 3.65 -12.84 -3.09
C CYS A 31 3.56 -14.34 -3.42
N GLU A 32 3.09 -15.12 -2.46
CA GLU A 32 2.91 -16.59 -2.59
C GLU A 32 1.60 -16.98 -3.29
N GLU A 33 0.76 -16.00 -3.62
CA GLU A 33 -0.53 -16.23 -4.29
C GLU A 33 -0.36 -16.46 -5.79
N GLU A 34 -1.22 -17.29 -6.37
CA GLU A 34 -1.42 -17.37 -7.82
C GLU A 34 -2.31 -16.21 -8.27
N LEU A 35 -1.76 -15.29 -9.06
CA LEU A 35 -2.41 -14.02 -9.32
C LEU A 35 -3.17 -13.97 -10.66
N LEU A 36 -4.38 -13.42 -10.59
CA LEU A 36 -5.01 -12.74 -11.73
C LEU A 36 -4.50 -11.30 -11.78
N SER A 37 -3.92 -10.90 -12.91
CA SER A 37 -3.49 -9.52 -13.16
C SER A 37 -4.06 -8.95 -14.45
N PHE A 38 -3.61 -7.77 -14.86
CA PHE A 38 -3.96 -7.17 -16.14
C PHE A 38 -2.74 -6.53 -16.80
N ILE A 39 -2.73 -6.57 -18.14
CA ILE A 39 -1.80 -5.81 -18.98
C ILE A 39 -2.53 -5.26 -20.19
N GLU A 40 -2.06 -4.12 -20.69
CA GLU A 40 -2.66 -3.43 -21.86
C GLU A 40 -1.62 -3.16 -22.96
N ASN A 41 -0.35 -3.48 -22.71
CA ASN A 41 0.75 -3.22 -23.63
C ASN A 41 1.78 -4.35 -23.53
N GLU A 42 2.29 -4.76 -24.68
CA GLU A 42 3.23 -5.88 -24.81
C GLU A 42 4.54 -5.67 -24.07
N LYS A 43 4.96 -4.42 -23.87
CA LYS A 43 6.18 -4.10 -23.11
C LYS A 43 6.16 -4.62 -21.68
N TYR A 44 4.98 -4.93 -21.13
CA TYR A 44 4.84 -5.46 -19.77
C TYR A 44 4.92 -6.99 -19.70
N ILE A 45 4.96 -7.69 -20.84
CA ILE A 45 5.01 -9.17 -20.88
C ILE A 45 6.27 -9.70 -20.20
N GLU A 46 7.42 -9.10 -20.48
CA GLU A 46 8.71 -9.52 -19.91
C GLU A 46 8.84 -9.22 -18.41
N GLY A 47 8.00 -8.31 -17.89
CA GLY A 47 8.00 -7.93 -16.48
C GLY A 47 6.92 -8.61 -15.63
N LEU A 48 6.18 -9.57 -16.19
CA LEU A 48 5.22 -10.36 -15.43
C LEU A 48 5.93 -11.17 -14.36
N GLY A 49 5.45 -11.11 -13.12
CA GLY A 49 5.94 -11.95 -12.03
C GLY A 49 5.66 -13.43 -12.29
N ASP A 50 6.51 -14.30 -11.73
CA ASP A 50 6.39 -15.75 -11.87
C ASP A 50 5.10 -16.33 -11.24
N ASN A 51 4.48 -15.56 -10.35
CA ASN A 51 3.23 -15.89 -9.67
C ASN A 51 1.97 -15.50 -10.47
N ILE A 52 2.10 -14.87 -11.64
CA ILE A 52 0.95 -14.58 -12.50
C ILE A 52 0.51 -15.86 -13.21
N THR A 53 -0.72 -16.31 -12.95
CA THR A 53 -1.31 -17.49 -13.61
C THR A 53 -2.42 -17.10 -14.58
N CYS A 54 -3.06 -15.96 -14.36
CA CYS A 54 -4.16 -15.47 -15.18
C CYS A 54 -4.01 -13.98 -15.53
N LEU A 55 -4.50 -13.59 -16.71
CA LEU A 55 -4.45 -12.20 -17.19
C LEU A 55 -5.80 -11.74 -17.77
N ILE A 56 -6.17 -10.51 -17.45
CA ILE A 56 -7.12 -9.72 -18.21
C ILE A 56 -6.33 -8.86 -19.20
N THR A 57 -6.60 -8.99 -20.50
CA THR A 57 -5.81 -8.29 -21.52
C THR A 57 -6.61 -8.05 -22.81
N THR A 58 -5.98 -7.43 -23.82
CA THR A 58 -6.56 -7.25 -25.15
C THR A 58 -6.48 -8.55 -25.96
N LYS A 59 -7.32 -8.68 -27.00
CA LYS A 59 -7.37 -9.87 -27.85
C LYS A 59 -6.00 -10.24 -28.42
N GLU A 60 -5.27 -9.27 -28.96
CA GLU A 60 -3.96 -9.49 -29.58
C GLU A 60 -2.95 -10.10 -28.59
N ILE A 61 -2.84 -9.51 -27.40
CA ILE A 61 -1.93 -9.99 -26.35
C ILE A 61 -2.38 -11.36 -25.84
N GLY A 62 -3.68 -11.54 -25.64
CA GLY A 62 -4.25 -12.81 -25.18
C GLY A 62 -3.95 -13.97 -26.12
N GLU A 63 -4.06 -13.78 -27.43
CA GLU A 63 -3.72 -14.81 -28.42
C GLU A 63 -2.25 -15.23 -28.37
N LYS A 64 -1.34 -14.30 -28.07
CA LYS A 64 0.09 -14.58 -27.88
C LYS A 64 0.37 -15.35 -26.58
N LEU A 65 -0.43 -15.12 -25.53
CA LEU A 65 -0.16 -15.59 -24.18
C LEU A 65 -1.02 -16.79 -23.71
N LYS A 66 -2.07 -17.15 -24.44
CA LYS A 66 -3.02 -18.23 -24.08
C LYS A 66 -2.39 -19.61 -23.87
N GLY A 67 -1.20 -19.85 -24.43
CA GLY A 67 -0.47 -21.11 -24.21
C GLY A 67 0.20 -21.22 -22.84
N ARG A 68 0.25 -20.12 -22.06
CA ARG A 68 0.96 -20.05 -20.77
C ARG A 68 0.06 -19.63 -19.61
N TYR A 69 -0.95 -18.80 -19.86
CA TYR A 69 -1.80 -18.21 -18.81
C TYR A 69 -3.28 -18.47 -19.08
N GLY A 70 -4.10 -18.44 -18.03
CA GLY A 70 -5.54 -18.22 -18.18
C GLY A 70 -5.77 -16.80 -18.71
N ILE A 71 -6.65 -16.62 -19.68
CA ILE A 71 -6.86 -15.35 -20.38
C ILE A 71 -8.34 -14.97 -20.43
N LEU A 72 -8.66 -13.80 -19.88
CA LEU A 72 -9.87 -13.04 -20.15
C LEU A 72 -9.55 -11.87 -21.09
N ILE A 73 -10.33 -11.72 -22.15
CA ILE A 73 -10.25 -10.59 -23.07
C ILE A 73 -11.23 -9.51 -22.63
N ALA A 74 -10.76 -8.27 -22.52
CA ALA A 74 -11.59 -7.11 -22.23
C ALA A 74 -11.18 -5.91 -23.10
N ALA A 75 -12.14 -5.05 -23.45
CA ALA A 75 -11.87 -3.84 -24.22
C ALA A 75 -11.01 -2.82 -23.45
N VAL A 76 -11.22 -2.72 -22.13
CA VAL A 76 -10.44 -1.87 -21.23
C VAL A 76 -9.94 -2.73 -20.05
N PRO A 77 -8.83 -3.47 -20.22
CA PRO A 77 -8.37 -4.45 -19.23
C PRO A 77 -8.17 -3.90 -17.82
N ARG A 78 -7.56 -2.70 -17.69
CA ARG A 78 -7.39 -2.04 -16.37
C ARG A 78 -8.72 -1.85 -15.66
N MET A 79 -9.75 -1.40 -16.38
CA MET A 79 -11.05 -1.12 -15.78
C MET A 79 -11.79 -2.41 -15.44
N ALA A 80 -11.78 -3.38 -16.35
CA ALA A 80 -12.33 -4.71 -16.11
C ALA A 80 -11.74 -5.34 -14.84
N TYR A 81 -10.43 -5.22 -14.66
CA TYR A 81 -9.73 -5.68 -13.48
C TYR A 81 -10.22 -5.04 -12.18
N PHE A 82 -10.27 -3.70 -12.10
CA PHE A 82 -10.70 -3.04 -10.85
C PHE A 82 -12.20 -3.17 -10.58
N LYS A 83 -13.04 -3.25 -11.62
CA LYS A 83 -14.47 -3.58 -11.46
C LYS A 83 -14.66 -5.00 -10.92
N LEU A 84 -13.91 -5.96 -11.45
CA LEU A 84 -13.92 -7.33 -10.95
C LEU A 84 -13.47 -7.38 -9.49
N HIS A 85 -12.37 -6.71 -9.15
CA HIS A 85 -11.87 -6.61 -7.78
C HIS A 85 -12.98 -6.15 -6.82
N ASN A 86 -13.65 -5.04 -7.14
CA ASN A 86 -14.76 -4.52 -6.33
C ASN A 86 -15.95 -5.49 -6.24
N LYS A 87 -16.28 -6.23 -7.30
CA LYS A 87 -17.36 -7.23 -7.25
C LYS A 87 -16.97 -8.42 -6.36
N LEU A 88 -15.71 -8.84 -6.39
CA LEU A 88 -15.23 -9.97 -5.61
C LEU A 88 -15.15 -9.65 -4.11
N THR A 89 -15.13 -8.38 -3.69
CA THR A 89 -15.13 -8.04 -2.25
C THR A 89 -16.40 -8.44 -1.51
N SER A 90 -17.50 -8.74 -2.22
CA SER A 90 -18.71 -9.33 -1.64
C SER A 90 -18.63 -10.86 -1.50
N SER A 91 -17.55 -11.50 -1.97
CA SER A 91 -17.33 -12.93 -1.86
C SER A 91 -16.45 -13.26 -0.66
N ASN A 92 -16.96 -14.13 0.23
CA ASN A 92 -16.21 -14.64 1.37
C ASN A 92 -14.95 -15.44 0.97
N ASP A 93 -14.91 -15.96 -0.27
CA ASP A 93 -13.75 -16.69 -0.80
C ASP A 93 -12.62 -15.76 -1.24
N TYR A 94 -12.89 -14.46 -1.39
CA TYR A 94 -11.91 -13.48 -1.86
C TYR A 94 -11.38 -12.59 -0.74
N ILE A 95 -12.23 -12.20 0.22
CA ILE A 95 -11.84 -11.36 1.36
C ILE A 95 -11.11 -12.17 2.45
N ARG A 96 -10.46 -11.47 3.38
CA ARG A 96 -9.83 -12.13 4.53
C ARG A 96 -10.87 -12.83 5.40
N LYS A 97 -10.50 -14.00 5.93
CA LYS A 97 -11.34 -14.72 6.89
C LYS A 97 -11.58 -13.86 8.12
N GLU A 98 -12.82 -13.86 8.56
CA GLU A 98 -13.24 -13.10 9.72
C GLU A 98 -12.84 -13.80 11.03
N PHE A 99 -12.43 -13.03 12.03
CA PHE A 99 -12.24 -13.49 13.41
C PHE A 99 -12.54 -12.36 14.39
N GLU A 100 -12.94 -12.71 15.61
CA GLU A 100 -13.17 -11.74 16.68
C GLU A 100 -11.85 -11.08 17.11
N THR A 101 -11.88 -9.76 17.29
CA THR A 101 -10.71 -9.00 17.69
C THR A 101 -10.13 -9.51 19.00
N THR A 102 -8.80 -9.69 19.02
CA THR A 102 -8.06 -10.19 20.18
C THR A 102 -7.14 -9.11 20.73
N ILE A 103 -7.13 -8.96 22.05
CA ILE A 103 -6.29 -7.98 22.77
C ILE A 103 -5.43 -8.74 23.78
N GLY A 104 -4.12 -8.50 23.73
CA GLY A 104 -3.14 -9.07 24.64
C GLY A 104 -3.21 -8.52 26.06
N GLU A 105 -2.30 -8.98 26.89
CA GLU A 105 -2.27 -8.63 28.31
C GLU A 105 -1.68 -7.24 28.55
N ASN A 106 -2.04 -6.63 29.69
CA ASN A 106 -1.47 -5.36 30.18
C ASN A 106 -1.58 -4.17 29.22
N CYS A 107 -2.56 -4.20 28.30
CA CYS A 107 -2.82 -3.07 27.41
C CYS A 107 -3.44 -1.89 28.15
N LEU A 108 -3.03 -0.68 27.78
CA LEU A 108 -3.61 0.58 28.26
C LEU A 108 -4.38 1.22 27.11
N ILE A 109 -5.67 0.89 27.01
CA ILE A 109 -6.54 1.34 25.92
C ILE A 109 -7.54 2.36 26.46
N SER A 110 -7.53 3.57 25.88
CA SER A 110 -8.50 4.61 26.19
C SER A 110 -9.92 4.16 25.84
N LYS A 111 -10.89 4.45 26.71
CA LYS A 111 -12.32 4.24 26.43
C LYS A 111 -12.86 5.10 25.28
N LEU A 112 -12.08 6.09 24.84
CA LEU A 112 -12.40 6.97 23.72
C LEU A 112 -11.77 6.51 22.40
N ALA A 113 -11.05 5.39 22.39
CA ALA A 113 -10.58 4.75 21.16
C ALA A 113 -11.73 3.96 20.49
N SER A 114 -11.72 3.90 19.17
CA SER A 114 -12.62 3.08 18.37
C SER A 114 -11.82 1.96 17.71
N ILE A 115 -12.09 0.72 18.11
CA ILE A 115 -11.40 -0.48 17.62
C ILE A 115 -12.46 -1.36 16.99
N SER A 116 -12.21 -1.86 15.77
CA SER A 116 -13.10 -2.82 15.13
C SER A 116 -13.24 -4.07 16.00
N ASP A 117 -14.47 -4.57 16.13
CA ASP A 117 -14.77 -5.83 16.84
C ASP A 117 -14.24 -7.07 16.09
N LYS A 118 -13.88 -6.90 14.82
CA LYS A 118 -13.40 -7.97 13.94
C LYS A 118 -12.02 -7.66 13.37
N ASN A 119 -11.27 -8.74 13.17
CA ASN A 119 -10.03 -8.79 12.40
C ASN A 119 -8.93 -7.86 12.91
N VAL A 120 -8.93 -7.52 14.20
CA VAL A 120 -7.84 -6.77 14.83
C VAL A 120 -7.10 -7.68 15.80
N ILE A 121 -5.77 -7.62 15.78
CA ILE A 121 -4.91 -8.29 16.76
C ILE A 121 -4.05 -7.23 17.43
N ILE A 122 -4.17 -7.10 18.74
CA ILE A 122 -3.36 -6.21 19.56
C ILE A 122 -2.50 -7.09 20.48
N GLY A 123 -1.19 -6.91 20.41
CA GLY A 123 -0.21 -7.59 21.25
C GLY A 123 -0.27 -7.17 22.72
N ASN A 124 0.74 -7.58 23.49
CA ASN A 124 0.85 -7.27 24.92
C ASN A 124 1.44 -5.87 25.16
N ASN A 125 1.10 -5.27 26.31
CA ASN A 125 1.66 -4.00 26.76
C ASN A 125 1.47 -2.84 25.76
N VAL A 126 0.46 -2.92 24.88
CA VAL A 126 0.18 -1.87 23.90
C VAL A 126 -0.54 -0.72 24.57
N LYS A 127 -0.13 0.51 24.26
CA LYS A 127 -0.83 1.74 24.68
C LYS A 127 -1.58 2.34 23.50
N ILE A 128 -2.88 2.56 23.67
CA ILE A 128 -3.74 3.24 22.70
C ILE A 128 -4.42 4.42 23.40
N GLU A 129 -4.12 5.63 22.93
CA GLU A 129 -4.67 6.87 23.47
C GLU A 129 -6.06 7.18 22.90
N GLU A 130 -6.68 8.25 23.39
CA GLU A 130 -8.01 8.70 22.98
C GLU A 130 -8.12 9.02 21.49
N PHE A 131 -9.32 8.81 20.93
CA PHE A 131 -9.66 9.14 19.55
C PHE A 131 -8.82 8.42 18.47
N VAL A 132 -8.05 7.40 18.87
CA VAL A 132 -7.45 6.47 17.92
C VAL A 132 -8.56 5.64 17.28
N VAL A 133 -8.48 5.46 15.96
CA VAL A 133 -9.36 4.59 15.19
C VAL A 133 -8.55 3.45 14.60
N ILE A 134 -8.89 2.21 14.96
CA ILE A 134 -8.28 0.98 14.43
C ILE A 134 -9.33 0.23 13.63
N ARG A 135 -9.14 0.17 12.30
CA ARG A 135 -10.02 -0.56 11.38
C ARG A 135 -9.66 -2.04 11.31
N GLU A 136 -10.58 -2.83 10.76
CA GLU A 136 -10.39 -4.25 10.46
C GLU A 136 -9.08 -4.54 9.73
N ASN A 137 -8.56 -5.75 9.92
CA ASN A 137 -7.32 -6.25 9.32
C ASN A 137 -6.06 -5.50 9.80
N THR A 138 -6.10 -4.95 11.02
CA THR A 138 -4.95 -4.29 11.65
C THR A 138 -4.32 -5.18 12.70
N ILE A 139 -3.00 -5.37 12.62
CA ILE A 139 -2.20 -6.09 13.61
C ILE A 139 -1.25 -5.10 14.26
N ILE A 140 -1.16 -5.09 15.58
CA ILE A 140 -0.25 -4.24 16.37
C ILE A 140 0.59 -5.13 17.28
N GLY A 141 1.91 -5.09 17.10
CA GLY A 141 2.87 -5.84 17.91
C GLY A 141 3.03 -5.30 19.32
N ASP A 142 3.67 -6.11 20.17
CA ASP A 142 3.86 -5.85 21.59
C ASP A 142 4.61 -4.54 21.87
N ASN A 143 4.32 -3.91 23.01
CA ASN A 143 4.99 -2.70 23.52
C ASN A 143 4.87 -1.46 22.60
N SER A 144 3.99 -1.50 21.60
CA SER A 144 3.75 -0.39 20.70
C SER A 144 2.84 0.68 21.32
N ILE A 145 2.99 1.92 20.87
CA ILE A 145 2.24 3.08 21.36
C ILE A 145 1.57 3.78 20.17
N ILE A 146 0.24 3.87 20.23
CA ILE A 146 -0.56 4.61 19.25
C ILE A 146 -1.13 5.84 19.95
N ARG A 147 -0.65 7.03 19.57
CA ARG A 147 -0.99 8.30 20.18
C ARG A 147 -2.32 8.85 19.69
N ALA A 148 -2.85 9.83 20.40
CA ALA A 148 -4.20 10.31 20.17
C ALA A 148 -4.48 10.76 18.72
N GLY A 149 -5.69 10.45 18.24
CA GLY A 149 -6.17 10.86 16.91
C GLY A 149 -5.62 10.08 15.72
N CYS A 150 -4.76 9.07 15.93
CA CYS A 150 -4.25 8.26 14.82
C CYS A 150 -5.34 7.41 14.17
N ILE A 151 -5.22 7.18 12.86
CA ILE A 151 -6.10 6.28 12.10
C ILE A 151 -5.26 5.16 11.49
N LEU A 152 -5.53 3.92 11.89
CA LEU A 152 -4.89 2.73 11.36
C LEU A 152 -5.89 1.90 10.55
N GLY A 153 -5.49 1.51 9.34
CA GLY A 153 -6.30 0.71 8.43
C GLY A 153 -7.38 1.50 7.68
N GLY A 154 -7.19 2.81 7.53
CA GLY A 154 -8.03 3.65 6.68
C GLY A 154 -7.99 3.22 5.20
N GLU A 155 -9.01 3.57 4.41
CA GLU A 155 -8.95 3.34 2.97
C GLU A 155 -7.97 4.33 2.31
N GLY A 156 -7.07 3.80 1.47
CA GLY A 156 -6.16 4.63 0.70
C GLY A 156 -6.83 5.35 -0.46
N TYR A 157 -6.14 6.34 -1.02
CA TYR A 157 -6.60 7.12 -2.17
C TYR A 157 -6.45 6.36 -3.49
N GLU A 158 -7.35 5.39 -3.75
CA GLU A 158 -7.35 4.63 -5.01
C GLU A 158 -8.66 4.81 -5.78
N TYR A 159 -8.60 5.64 -6.82
CA TYR A 159 -9.74 5.99 -7.67
C TYR A 159 -9.37 5.84 -9.15
N LYS A 160 -10.31 5.29 -9.93
CA LYS A 160 -10.16 5.13 -11.38
C LYS A 160 -11.19 5.99 -12.10
N ARG A 161 -10.74 6.72 -13.12
CA ARG A 161 -11.60 7.53 -13.99
C ARG A 161 -11.86 6.77 -15.30
N VAL A 162 -13.14 6.55 -15.63
CA VAL A 162 -13.59 5.98 -16.91
C VAL A 162 -14.87 6.66 -17.35
N ASP A 163 -14.92 7.09 -18.61
CA ASP A 163 -16.10 7.70 -19.25
C ASP A 163 -16.75 8.83 -18.44
N GLY A 164 -15.90 9.64 -17.77
CA GLY A 164 -16.35 10.75 -16.92
C GLY A 164 -16.79 10.34 -15.50
N ILE A 165 -16.84 9.05 -15.19
CA ILE A 165 -17.18 8.52 -13.86
C ILE A 165 -15.90 8.29 -13.04
N ILE A 166 -15.94 8.65 -11.75
CA ILE A 166 -14.89 8.35 -10.77
C ILE A 166 -15.37 7.18 -9.92
N MET A 167 -14.66 6.06 -9.99
CA MET A 167 -14.94 4.83 -9.25
C MET A 167 -13.86 4.62 -8.20
N ASN A 168 -14.24 4.41 -6.93
CA ASN A 168 -13.30 4.01 -5.88
C ASN A 168 -12.91 2.53 -6.04
N VAL A 169 -11.71 2.17 -5.61
CA VAL A 169 -11.29 0.76 -5.49
C VAL A 169 -11.26 0.39 -4.01
N VAL A 170 -12.00 -0.65 -3.66
CA VAL A 170 -12.13 -1.12 -2.28
C VAL A 170 -10.81 -1.71 -1.80
N HIS A 171 -10.39 -1.39 -0.58
CA HIS A 171 -9.17 -1.97 -0.01
C HIS A 171 -9.50 -3.19 0.84
N THR A 172 -8.91 -4.34 0.51
CA THR A 172 -9.16 -5.64 1.17
C THR A 172 -7.96 -6.18 1.94
N GLY A 173 -6.82 -5.49 1.87
CA GLY A 173 -5.63 -5.80 2.66
C GLY A 173 -5.70 -5.25 4.08
N GLY A 174 -4.56 -5.25 4.75
CA GLY A 174 -4.46 -4.85 6.15
C GLY A 174 -3.33 -3.88 6.45
N VAL A 175 -3.11 -3.68 7.74
CA VAL A 175 -1.97 -2.95 8.33
C VAL A 175 -1.28 -3.87 9.32
N LYS A 176 0.05 -3.89 9.32
CA LYS A 176 0.87 -4.59 10.31
C LYS A 176 1.87 -3.62 10.92
N ILE A 177 1.68 -3.34 12.20
CA ILE A 177 2.59 -2.58 13.03
C ILE A 177 3.42 -3.57 13.85
N GLY A 178 4.74 -3.43 13.79
CA GLY A 178 5.70 -4.24 14.53
C GLY A 178 5.68 -4.00 16.04
N GLU A 179 6.68 -4.55 16.71
CA GLU A 179 6.92 -4.37 18.14
C GLU A 179 7.65 -3.06 18.43
N PHE A 180 7.41 -2.46 19.60
CA PHE A 180 8.03 -1.22 20.03
C PHE A 180 7.89 -0.05 19.03
N VAL A 181 6.86 -0.07 18.18
CA VAL A 181 6.57 1.02 17.25
C VAL A 181 5.85 2.14 18.00
N GLU A 182 6.18 3.39 17.68
CA GLU A 182 5.40 4.53 18.14
C GLU A 182 4.85 5.30 16.95
N VAL A 183 3.53 5.49 16.94
CA VAL A 183 2.82 6.32 15.97
C VAL A 183 2.30 7.55 16.71
N GLN A 184 2.92 8.70 16.46
CA GLN A 184 2.59 9.97 17.11
C GLN A 184 1.35 10.64 16.50
N TYR A 185 0.88 11.67 17.19
CA TYR A 185 -0.44 12.27 17.09
C TYR A 185 -0.92 12.55 15.65
N ASN A 186 -2.19 12.23 15.39
CA ASN A 186 -2.90 12.50 14.13
C ASN A 186 -2.21 11.94 12.86
N SER A 187 -1.44 10.87 12.98
CA SER A 187 -0.87 10.17 11.83
C SER A 187 -1.87 9.18 11.23
N CYS A 188 -1.77 8.93 9.93
CA CYS A 188 -2.65 8.01 9.20
C CYS A 188 -1.84 6.91 8.51
N ILE A 189 -2.29 5.66 8.65
CA ILE A 189 -1.70 4.50 7.98
C ILE A 189 -2.81 3.77 7.25
N ASP A 190 -2.77 3.84 5.92
CA ASP A 190 -3.80 3.25 5.06
C ASP A 190 -3.58 1.73 4.94
N LYS A 191 -4.65 0.93 4.89
CA LYS A 191 -4.53 -0.52 4.62
C LYS A 191 -4.13 -0.78 3.17
N ALA A 192 -3.49 -1.92 2.93
CA ALA A 192 -3.16 -2.34 1.58
C ALA A 192 -4.40 -2.71 0.75
N LEU A 193 -4.24 -2.74 -0.57
CA LEU A 193 -5.34 -2.95 -1.51
C LEU A 193 -5.80 -4.41 -1.57
N TYR A 194 -4.86 -5.35 -1.59
CA TYR A 194 -5.13 -6.78 -1.84
C TYR A 194 -5.13 -7.59 -0.55
N THR A 195 -5.91 -8.67 -0.52
CA THR A 195 -6.06 -9.51 0.68
C THR A 195 -4.78 -10.13 1.19
N TRP A 196 -3.87 -10.51 0.31
CA TRP A 196 -2.56 -11.06 0.67
C TRP A 196 -1.57 -10.00 1.17
N ASP A 197 -1.91 -8.71 1.03
CA ASP A 197 -0.97 -7.60 1.27
C ASP A 197 -1.29 -6.82 2.55
N ASN A 198 -0.27 -6.19 3.13
CA ASN A 198 -0.40 -5.29 4.28
C ASN A 198 0.46 -4.03 4.10
N THR A 199 0.01 -2.89 4.58
CA THR A 199 0.94 -1.78 4.86
C THR A 199 1.72 -2.15 6.11
N VAL A 200 3.05 -2.06 6.09
CA VAL A 200 3.92 -2.59 7.15
C VAL A 200 4.79 -1.50 7.73
N ILE A 201 4.82 -1.43 9.07
CA ILE A 201 5.79 -0.64 9.84
C ILE A 201 6.61 -1.61 10.69
N GLY A 202 7.90 -1.73 10.39
CA GLY A 202 8.82 -2.64 11.08
C GLY A 202 9.17 -2.20 12.50
N ASP A 203 9.68 -3.14 13.27
CA ASP A 203 9.94 -3.01 14.71
C ASP A 203 10.80 -1.78 15.04
N TYR A 204 10.58 -1.21 16.22
CA TYR A 204 11.30 -0.04 16.74
C TYR A 204 11.19 1.26 15.91
N THR A 205 10.43 1.27 14.82
CA THR A 205 10.23 2.47 14.00
C THR A 205 9.40 3.53 14.74
N LYS A 206 9.74 4.81 14.53
CA LYS A 206 9.06 5.96 15.13
C LYS A 206 8.51 6.86 14.04
N LEU A 207 7.18 7.05 14.07
CA LEU A 207 6.49 8.03 13.23
C LEU A 207 6.11 9.22 14.10
N ASP A 208 6.57 10.40 13.74
CA ASP A 208 6.22 11.67 14.39
C ASP A 208 4.83 12.17 13.92
N ASN A 209 4.39 13.32 14.41
CA ASN A 209 3.05 13.85 14.21
C ASN A 209 2.69 14.06 12.74
N PHE A 210 1.43 13.86 12.39
CA PHE A 210 0.91 14.13 11.04
C PHE A 210 1.69 13.40 9.93
N VAL A 211 2.22 12.21 10.22
CA VAL A 211 2.81 11.35 9.19
C VAL A 211 1.69 10.63 8.45
N HIS A 212 1.79 10.56 7.12
CA HIS A 212 0.87 9.80 6.29
C HIS A 212 1.61 8.69 5.55
N ILE A 213 1.20 7.45 5.82
CA ILE A 213 1.69 6.25 5.17
C ILE A 213 0.58 5.71 4.27
N GLU A 214 0.80 5.78 2.95
CA GLU A 214 -0.16 5.32 1.96
C GLU A 214 -0.21 3.79 1.83
N HIS A 215 -1.22 3.31 1.12
CA HIS A 215 -1.55 1.89 0.99
C HIS A 215 -0.40 1.04 0.41
N GLY A 216 -0.10 -0.08 1.07
CA GLY A 216 0.88 -1.07 0.63
C GLY A 216 2.34 -0.66 0.86
N VAL A 217 2.61 0.45 1.56
CA VAL A 217 3.98 0.83 1.94
C VAL A 217 4.60 -0.24 2.85
N LYS A 218 5.91 -0.48 2.68
CA LYS A 218 6.70 -1.40 3.50
C LYS A 218 7.86 -0.64 4.14
N ILE A 219 7.83 -0.44 5.44
CA ILE A 219 8.91 0.22 6.18
C ILE A 219 9.62 -0.83 7.02
N GLY A 220 10.95 -0.89 6.90
CA GLY A 220 11.81 -1.73 7.71
C GLY A 220 11.85 -1.30 9.19
N GLU A 221 12.77 -1.89 9.93
CA GLU A 221 12.96 -1.64 11.35
C GLU A 221 13.81 -0.40 11.65
N ARG A 222 13.66 0.13 12.88
CA ARG A 222 14.46 1.23 13.45
C ARG A 222 14.49 2.51 12.61
N ASN A 223 13.44 2.78 11.86
CA ASN A 223 13.33 4.02 11.10
C ASN A 223 12.89 5.17 11.99
N LEU A 224 13.36 6.38 11.66
CA LEU A 224 12.93 7.62 12.30
C LEU A 224 12.32 8.52 11.24
N ILE A 225 11.01 8.75 11.35
CA ILE A 225 10.21 9.46 10.35
C ILE A 225 9.60 10.70 11.02
N ALA A 226 10.12 11.85 10.65
CA ALA A 226 9.77 13.13 11.27
C ALA A 226 8.42 13.67 10.75
N SER A 227 7.85 14.62 11.48
CA SER A 227 6.48 15.08 11.28
C SER A 227 6.21 15.67 9.91
N ASN A 228 4.93 15.59 9.51
CA ASN A 228 4.42 16.04 8.21
C ASN A 228 5.06 15.32 7.00
N THR A 229 5.62 14.14 7.21
CA THR A 229 6.15 13.31 6.11
C THR A 229 5.02 12.53 5.45
N THR A 230 5.08 12.41 4.11
CA THR A 230 4.21 11.52 3.34
C THR A 230 5.03 10.48 2.59
N ILE A 231 4.67 9.21 2.75
CA ILE A 231 5.28 8.09 2.01
C ILE A 231 4.23 7.49 1.07
N GLY A 232 4.48 7.66 -0.23
CA GLY A 232 3.59 7.26 -1.30
C GLY A 232 3.37 5.75 -1.41
N GLY A 233 2.20 5.35 -1.92
CA GLY A 233 1.72 3.97 -1.90
C GLY A 233 2.68 2.99 -2.56
N ARG A 234 2.78 1.79 -1.97
CA ARG A 234 3.66 0.69 -2.42
C ARG A 234 5.16 0.99 -2.40
N THR A 235 5.59 2.09 -1.77
CA THR A 235 7.01 2.37 -1.55
C THR A 235 7.58 1.43 -0.50
N ILE A 236 8.82 1.00 -0.72
CA ILE A 236 9.60 0.18 0.21
C ILE A 236 10.68 1.07 0.81
N VAL A 237 10.83 1.05 2.13
CA VAL A 237 11.88 1.73 2.89
C VAL A 237 12.63 0.67 3.68
N GLY A 238 13.96 0.64 3.54
CA GLY A 238 14.84 -0.24 4.28
C GLY A 238 14.88 0.04 5.78
N ALA A 239 15.83 -0.59 6.49
CA ALA A 239 16.06 -0.36 7.90
C ALA A 239 16.93 0.87 8.15
N ASP A 240 16.84 1.41 9.37
CA ASP A 240 17.75 2.42 9.91
C ASP A 240 17.80 3.75 9.12
N CYS A 241 16.72 4.12 8.40
CA CYS A 241 16.65 5.39 7.68
C CYS A 241 16.22 6.56 8.57
N TRP A 242 16.69 7.75 8.21
CA TRP A 242 16.19 9.02 8.72
C TRP A 242 15.40 9.74 7.62
N ILE A 243 14.14 10.07 7.90
CA ILE A 243 13.28 10.83 6.99
C ILE A 243 12.88 12.13 7.66
N GLY A 244 13.42 13.24 7.14
CA GLY A 244 13.32 14.56 7.74
C GLY A 244 11.94 15.22 7.58
N LEU A 245 11.72 16.26 8.39
CA LEU A 245 10.46 17.01 8.49
C LEU A 245 9.92 17.41 7.12
N GLY A 246 8.64 17.14 6.86
CA GLY A 246 7.98 17.57 5.63
C GLY A 246 8.52 16.92 4.35
N ALA A 247 9.22 15.79 4.43
CA ALA A 247 9.65 15.07 3.24
C ALA A 247 8.44 14.41 2.55
N ILE A 248 8.45 14.39 1.21
CA ILE A 248 7.43 13.76 0.39
C ILE A 248 8.11 12.74 -0.53
N ILE A 249 7.70 11.48 -0.43
CA ILE A 249 8.26 10.37 -1.20
C ILE A 249 7.20 9.85 -2.17
N SER A 250 7.53 9.75 -3.45
CA SER A 250 6.61 9.28 -4.49
C SER A 250 6.26 7.79 -4.35
N ASN A 251 5.27 7.34 -5.14
CA ASN A 251 4.73 5.99 -5.10
C ASN A 251 5.66 4.97 -5.76
N GLY A 252 5.70 3.75 -5.20
CA GLY A 252 6.41 2.62 -5.78
C GLY A 252 7.92 2.78 -5.83
N LEU A 253 8.51 3.62 -4.98
CA LEU A 253 9.95 3.78 -4.87
C LEU A 253 10.54 2.68 -3.97
N THR A 254 11.84 2.46 -4.12
CA THR A 254 12.63 1.68 -3.15
C THR A 254 13.67 2.62 -2.55
N ILE A 255 13.61 2.78 -1.23
CA ILE A 255 14.59 3.52 -0.44
C ILE A 255 15.42 2.47 0.27
N GLY A 256 16.71 2.39 -0.06
CA GLY A 256 17.66 1.47 0.57
C GLY A 256 17.80 1.68 2.07
N GLU A 257 18.62 0.84 2.70
CA GLU A 257 18.88 0.92 4.14
C GLU A 257 19.77 2.11 4.48
N LYS A 258 19.62 2.67 5.68
CA LYS A 258 20.48 3.74 6.22
C LYS A 258 20.50 5.01 5.39
N CYS A 259 19.45 5.23 4.60
CA CYS A 259 19.27 6.45 3.83
C CYS A 259 18.97 7.65 4.73
N SER A 260 19.40 8.83 4.31
CA SER A 260 19.08 10.09 4.98
C SER A 260 18.39 11.04 4.01
N ILE A 261 17.08 11.22 4.20
CA ILE A 261 16.26 12.15 3.44
C ILE A 261 16.13 13.43 4.27
N SER A 262 16.73 14.52 3.82
CA SER A 262 16.72 15.78 4.59
C SER A 262 15.34 16.42 4.61
N LEU A 263 15.13 17.40 5.50
CA LEU A 263 13.87 18.16 5.60
C LEU A 263 13.41 18.72 4.24
N GLY A 264 12.09 18.72 4.00
CA GLY A 264 11.46 19.29 2.81
C GLY A 264 11.86 18.65 1.48
N SER A 265 12.45 17.46 1.49
CA SER A 265 12.86 16.77 0.25
C SER A 265 11.64 16.24 -0.52
N VAL A 266 11.66 16.38 -1.85
CA VAL A 266 10.69 15.74 -2.76
C VAL A 266 11.40 14.61 -3.50
N VAL A 267 11.24 13.38 -3.03
CA VAL A 267 11.94 12.19 -3.54
C VAL A 267 11.11 11.54 -4.65
N THR A 268 11.65 11.59 -5.87
CA THR A 268 10.95 11.12 -7.10
C THR A 268 11.59 9.89 -7.74
N ARG A 269 12.70 9.39 -7.16
CA ARG A 269 13.45 8.23 -7.65
C ARG A 269 13.89 7.37 -6.46
N SER A 270 14.05 6.07 -6.70
CA SER A 270 14.61 5.14 -5.73
C SER A 270 16.01 5.58 -5.30
N LEU A 271 16.38 5.23 -4.06
CA LEU A 271 17.67 5.52 -3.45
C LEU A 271 18.37 4.22 -3.12
N GLU A 272 19.68 4.17 -3.36
CA GLU A 272 20.53 3.03 -2.96
C GLU A 272 20.87 3.11 -1.47
N ASP A 273 21.39 2.02 -0.91
CA ASP A 273 21.77 1.98 0.51
C ASP A 273 22.73 3.12 0.88
N LYS A 274 22.47 3.74 2.03
CA LYS A 274 23.24 4.84 2.64
C LYS A 274 23.24 6.14 1.85
N GLU A 275 22.40 6.25 0.81
CA GLU A 275 22.29 7.47 0.04
C GLU A 275 21.69 8.60 0.89
N SER A 276 22.13 9.83 0.60
CA SER A 276 21.62 11.03 1.26
C SER A 276 21.11 12.02 0.21
N VAL A 277 19.88 12.47 0.40
CA VAL A 277 19.24 13.47 -0.49
C VAL A 277 18.75 14.66 0.31
N SER A 278 18.66 15.80 -0.36
CA SER A 278 18.22 17.04 0.25
C SER A 278 17.19 17.78 -0.61
N GLY A 279 16.25 18.44 0.07
CA GLY A 279 15.29 19.34 -0.53
C GLY A 279 15.86 20.72 -0.83
N ASN A 280 14.96 21.69 -0.96
CA ASN A 280 15.33 23.08 -1.20
C ASN A 280 15.72 23.77 0.11
N PHE A 281 17.00 24.12 0.26
CA PHE A 281 17.47 24.84 1.44
C PHE A 281 17.00 26.29 1.44
N ALA A 282 16.72 26.82 2.63
CA ALA A 282 16.57 28.25 2.80
C ALA A 282 17.93 28.93 2.50
N ILE A 283 17.97 29.67 1.39
CA ILE A 283 19.13 30.46 0.96
C ILE A 283 18.79 31.93 1.20
N ASN A 284 19.80 32.75 1.49
CA ASN A 284 19.63 34.20 1.54
C ASN A 284 18.92 34.70 0.26
N HIS A 285 17.87 35.51 0.43
CA HIS A 285 17.01 35.93 -0.67
C HIS A 285 17.78 36.52 -1.85
N THR A 286 18.73 37.42 -1.59
CA THR A 286 19.54 38.04 -2.64
C THR A 286 20.33 37.01 -3.43
N LYS A 287 20.99 36.07 -2.73
CA LYS A 287 21.75 34.97 -3.37
C LYS A 287 20.84 34.07 -4.21
N TYR A 288 19.65 33.76 -3.71
CA TYR A 288 18.69 32.95 -4.47
C TYR A 288 18.23 33.66 -5.75
N ILE A 289 17.88 34.94 -5.66
CA ILE A 289 17.50 35.75 -6.83
C ILE A 289 18.65 35.85 -7.84
N GLU A 290 19.89 36.02 -7.38
CA GLU A 290 21.08 36.00 -8.23
C GLU A 290 21.23 34.66 -8.95
N PHE A 291 21.11 33.54 -8.24
CA PHE A 291 21.11 32.21 -8.85
C PHE A 291 19.99 32.04 -9.89
N ILE A 292 18.75 32.42 -9.58
CA ILE A 292 17.63 32.32 -10.53
C ILE A 292 17.88 33.13 -11.81
N LYS A 293 18.54 34.29 -11.72
CA LYS A 293 18.94 35.06 -12.90
C LYS A 293 19.97 34.35 -13.78
N THR A 294 20.75 33.40 -13.24
CA THR A 294 21.74 32.64 -14.02
C THR A 294 21.15 31.49 -14.83
N ILE A 295 19.94 31.05 -14.48
CA ILE A 295 19.24 29.93 -15.13
C ILE A 295 18.02 30.41 -15.94
N ARG A 296 17.84 31.72 -16.07
CA ARG A 296 16.85 32.37 -16.92
C ARG A 296 17.52 32.94 -18.17
#